data_AF-A0A9R0VTK4-F1
#
_entry.id   AF-A0A9R0VTK4-F1
#
_cell.length_a   1.000
_cell.length_b   1.000
_cell.length_c   1.000
_cell.angle_alpha   90.00
_cell.angle_beta   90.00
_cell.angle_gamma   90.00
#
_symmetry.space_group_name_H-M   'P 1'
#
loop_
_entity.id
_entity.type
_entity.pdbx_description
1 polymer ?
#
loop_
_entity_poly.entity_id
_entity_poly.type
_entity_poly.pdbx_seq_one_letter_code
_entity_poly.pdbx_strand_id
1 'polypeptide(L)'
;MLRVVSTLRPLLRSPLLPGPKPLPRPRRPPRPFRALSSAAPLAASPPSAPAPAPGEVEISEEHLIRCAAARRAPLRVAVLVSGGVDSSVALRLLHAAGHSCTAFYLKIWFQEDFRNFWSECPWDDDLKYAQAVCDKIDVPLEVVHLSDEYWNHVVSHMINEYRNGRTPNPDVLCNTRIKFGAFLEAIENLGFDYIASGHYAHVVHPPVENAEGPSVLQLSKDEIKDQTYFLSHLSQPQLRRLLFPLGCITKVTYFIR
;
A
#
# COMPACT_ATOMS: atom_id res chain seq x y z
N MET A 1 29.43 -11.48 45.34
CA MET A 1 29.52 -12.87 45.85
C MET A 1 28.11 -13.40 46.06
N LEU A 2 27.56 -14.13 45.10
CA LEU A 2 26.37 -14.97 45.33
C LEU A 2 26.60 -16.31 44.64
N ARG A 3 26.41 -17.38 45.42
CA ARG A 3 26.78 -18.75 45.13
C ARG A 3 25.81 -19.37 44.13
N VAL A 4 26.35 -19.89 43.03
CA VAL A 4 25.69 -20.83 42.12
C VAL A 4 25.69 -22.21 42.76
N VAL A 5 24.52 -22.82 42.91
CA VAL A 5 24.39 -24.24 43.30
C VAL A 5 24.03 -25.03 42.06
N SER A 6 24.96 -25.91 41.67
CA SER A 6 24.78 -26.93 40.65
C SER A 6 24.30 -28.23 41.29
N THR A 7 23.32 -28.91 40.68
CA THR A 7 23.21 -30.38 40.81
C THR A 7 22.43 -30.98 39.63
N LEU A 8 23.16 -31.76 38.82
CA LEU A 8 22.85 -33.09 38.27
C LEU A 8 21.75 -33.30 37.19
N ARG A 9 22.27 -33.58 35.98
CA ARG A 9 21.81 -34.42 34.83
C ARG A 9 21.11 -35.74 35.24
N PRO A 10 20.37 -36.50 34.36
CA PRO A 10 20.82 -36.85 33.00
C PRO A 10 19.80 -37.19 31.87
N LEU A 11 20.34 -37.20 30.64
CA LEU A 11 20.10 -38.12 29.52
C LEU A 11 18.67 -38.31 28.95
N LEU A 12 18.40 -37.63 27.83
CA LEU A 12 17.67 -38.21 26.69
C LEU A 12 18.36 -37.75 25.38
N ARG A 13 19.18 -38.63 24.81
CA ARG A 13 19.69 -38.51 23.43
C ARG A 13 18.65 -39.14 22.51
N SER A 14 17.91 -38.33 21.76
CA SER A 14 17.16 -38.82 20.61
C SER A 14 18.12 -39.08 19.44
N PRO A 15 18.00 -40.22 18.72
CA PRO A 15 18.82 -40.48 17.54
C PRO A 15 18.44 -39.51 16.41
N LEU A 16 19.44 -38.83 15.85
CA LEU A 16 19.33 -38.01 14.65
C LEU A 16 18.93 -38.91 13.48
N LEU A 17 17.74 -38.67 12.93
CA LEU A 17 17.33 -39.23 11.63
C LEU A 17 18.23 -38.63 10.54
N PRO A 18 18.74 -39.43 9.58
CA PRO A 18 19.53 -38.90 8.47
C PRO A 18 18.65 -37.99 7.61
N GLY A 19 19.14 -36.78 7.35
CA GLY A 19 18.48 -35.82 6.45
C GLY A 19 18.33 -36.36 5.02
N PRO A 20 17.33 -35.88 4.25
CA PRO A 20 17.06 -36.36 2.90
C PRO A 20 18.24 -36.08 1.96
N LYS A 21 18.59 -37.07 1.12
CA LYS A 21 19.61 -36.94 0.08
C LYS A 21 19.21 -35.85 -0.94
N PRO A 22 20.14 -35.02 -1.42
CA PRO A 22 19.84 -34.02 -2.45
C PRO A 22 19.44 -34.70 -3.77
N LEU A 23 18.40 -34.18 -4.40
CA LEU A 23 17.92 -34.62 -5.71
C LEU A 23 18.95 -34.27 -6.81
N PRO A 24 19.14 -35.12 -7.82
CA PRO A 24 20.04 -34.83 -8.94
C PRO A 24 19.52 -33.65 -9.78
N ARG A 25 20.43 -32.75 -10.18
CA ARG A 25 20.11 -31.60 -11.04
C ARG A 25 19.64 -32.06 -12.43
N PRO A 26 18.62 -31.42 -13.03
CA PRO A 26 18.20 -31.74 -14.39
C PRO A 26 19.28 -31.36 -15.40
N ARG A 27 19.58 -32.29 -16.33
CA ARG A 27 20.49 -32.07 -17.47
C ARG A 27 19.84 -31.07 -18.44
N ARG A 28 20.57 -30.03 -18.86
CA ARG A 28 20.15 -29.11 -19.92
C ARG A 28 20.00 -29.85 -21.25
N PRO A 29 18.94 -29.59 -22.04
CA PRO A 29 18.81 -30.15 -23.38
C PRO A 29 19.84 -29.52 -24.34
N PRO A 30 20.29 -30.24 -25.37
CA PRO A 30 21.21 -29.71 -26.38
C PRO A 30 20.50 -28.66 -27.25
N ARG A 31 21.22 -27.61 -27.63
CA ARG A 31 20.74 -26.59 -28.58
C ARG A 31 20.61 -27.21 -29.98
N PRO A 32 19.48 -27.05 -30.69
CA PRO A 32 19.41 -27.46 -32.09
C PRO A 32 20.18 -26.51 -32.99
N PHE A 33 20.79 -27.11 -34.01
CA PHE A 33 21.63 -26.53 -35.05
C PHE A 33 20.92 -25.46 -35.88
N ARG A 34 21.68 -24.44 -36.26
CA ARG A 34 21.29 -23.37 -37.18
C ARG A 34 21.35 -23.90 -38.62
N ALA A 35 20.20 -24.09 -39.27
CA ALA A 35 20.13 -24.40 -40.69
C ALA A 35 20.20 -23.09 -41.51
N LEU A 36 21.20 -23.00 -42.39
CA LEU A 36 21.26 -22.04 -43.48
C LEU A 36 20.31 -22.53 -44.59
N SER A 37 19.38 -21.67 -45.03
CA SER A 37 18.68 -21.87 -46.29
C SER A 37 18.52 -20.52 -46.99
N SER A 38 18.93 -20.51 -48.26
CA SER A 38 18.86 -19.37 -49.18
C SER A 38 17.54 -19.35 -49.94
N ALA A 39 16.93 -18.18 -50.06
CA ALA A 39 16.07 -17.83 -51.21
C ALA A 39 15.98 -16.31 -51.35
N ALA A 40 16.03 -15.84 -52.59
CA ALA A 40 16.17 -14.44 -53.02
C ALA A 40 14.79 -13.74 -53.22
N PRO A 41 14.74 -12.48 -53.71
CA PRO A 41 14.12 -11.35 -53.04
C PRO A 41 12.65 -11.12 -53.40
N LEU A 42 11.84 -10.67 -52.43
CA LEU A 42 10.51 -10.11 -52.67
C LEU A 42 10.56 -8.59 -52.45
N ALA A 43 9.91 -7.87 -53.37
CA ALA A 43 9.95 -6.43 -53.55
C ALA A 43 9.62 -5.63 -52.28
N ALA A 44 10.38 -4.55 -52.08
CA ALA A 44 10.23 -3.62 -50.97
C ALA A 44 8.90 -2.86 -51.05
N SER A 45 8.10 -2.97 -50.01
CA SER A 45 7.06 -1.98 -49.69
C SER A 45 7.73 -0.74 -49.07
N PRO A 46 7.20 0.47 -49.28
CA PRO A 46 7.78 1.68 -48.70
C PRO A 46 7.79 1.58 -47.16
N PRO A 47 8.79 2.15 -46.48
CA PRO A 47 8.86 2.10 -45.02
C PRO A 47 7.61 2.76 -44.45
N SER A 48 6.82 2.00 -43.69
CA SER A 48 5.85 2.58 -42.79
C SER A 48 6.60 3.52 -41.85
N ALA A 49 6.03 4.70 -41.63
CA ALA A 49 6.56 5.71 -40.73
C ALA A 49 7.02 5.06 -39.41
N PRO A 50 8.13 5.51 -38.81
CA PRO A 50 8.59 4.97 -37.54
C PRO A 50 7.45 5.05 -36.53
N ALA A 51 7.19 3.94 -35.84
CA ALA A 51 6.30 3.93 -34.70
C ALA A 51 6.74 5.05 -33.74
N PRO A 52 5.80 5.83 -33.17
CA PRO A 52 6.17 6.88 -32.23
C PRO A 52 7.00 6.27 -31.10
N ALA A 53 8.08 6.96 -30.73
CA ALA A 53 8.89 6.63 -29.56
C ALA A 53 7.98 6.43 -28.33
N PRO A 54 8.35 5.57 -27.35
CA PRO A 54 7.53 5.35 -26.16
C PRO A 54 7.26 6.70 -25.50
N GLY A 55 6.02 7.12 -25.64
CA GLY A 55 5.59 8.49 -25.44
C GLY A 55 5.76 8.93 -24.00
N GLU A 56 6.05 10.21 -23.84
CA GLU A 56 5.74 10.92 -22.60
C GLU A 56 4.26 10.72 -22.32
N VAL A 57 3.92 9.98 -21.27
CA VAL A 57 2.57 9.98 -20.75
C VAL A 57 2.41 11.31 -20.02
N GLU A 58 1.95 12.33 -20.75
CA GLU A 58 1.29 13.46 -20.11
C GLU A 58 0.08 12.88 -19.37
N ILE A 59 0.21 12.67 -18.06
CA ILE A 59 -0.97 12.49 -17.22
C ILE A 59 -1.67 13.84 -17.29
N SER A 60 -2.67 13.94 -18.16
CA SER A 60 -3.36 15.21 -18.36
C SER A 60 -3.91 15.71 -17.03
N GLU A 61 -3.89 17.02 -16.83
CA GLU A 61 -4.45 17.68 -15.66
C GLU A 61 -5.91 17.24 -15.43
N GLU A 62 -6.66 17.01 -16.52
CA GLU A 62 -8.00 16.43 -16.51
C GLU A 62 -8.05 15.00 -15.94
N HIS A 63 -7.06 14.16 -16.23
CA HIS A 63 -6.94 12.83 -15.64
C HIS A 63 -6.69 12.95 -14.13
N LEU A 64 -5.77 13.81 -13.68
CA LEU A 64 -5.52 14.06 -12.25
C LEU A 64 -6.77 14.53 -11.51
N ILE A 65 -7.49 15.49 -12.09
CA ILE A 65 -8.75 16.06 -11.59
C ILE A 65 -9.85 14.98 -11.48
N ARG A 66 -9.96 14.10 -12.47
CA ARG A 66 -10.95 13.00 -12.45
C ARG A 66 -10.63 11.94 -11.39
N CYS A 67 -9.35 11.66 -11.15
CA CYS A 67 -8.90 10.65 -10.19
C CYS A 67 -8.96 11.13 -8.73
N ALA A 68 -8.84 12.44 -8.52
CA ALA A 68 -8.87 13.09 -7.20
C ALA A 68 -10.28 13.44 -6.68
N ALA A 69 -11.33 13.07 -7.44
CA ALA A 69 -12.73 13.46 -7.19
C ALA A 69 -12.95 14.98 -7.20
N ALA A 70 -12.83 15.59 -8.37
CA ALA A 70 -13.21 16.98 -8.53
C ALA A 70 -14.74 17.18 -8.44
N ARG A 71 -15.21 17.46 -7.22
CA ARG A 71 -16.14 18.59 -7.09
C ARG A 71 -15.39 19.84 -7.59
N ARG A 72 -16.07 20.76 -8.29
CA ARG A 72 -15.46 22.00 -8.84
C ARG A 72 -14.87 22.96 -7.79
N ALA A 73 -14.95 22.62 -6.50
CA ALA A 73 -14.48 23.43 -5.40
C ALA A 73 -13.29 22.74 -4.68
N PRO A 74 -12.32 23.52 -4.17
CA PRO A 74 -11.26 22.99 -3.30
C PRO A 74 -11.86 22.25 -2.10
N LEU A 75 -11.30 21.08 -1.80
CA LEU A 75 -11.68 20.22 -0.68
C LEU A 75 -10.58 20.28 0.39
N ARG A 76 -10.96 20.05 1.66
CA ARG A 76 -10.04 19.79 2.77
C ARG A 76 -9.84 18.29 2.90
N VAL A 77 -8.62 17.80 2.63
CA VAL A 77 -8.33 16.37 2.57
C VAL A 77 -7.27 15.97 3.59
N ALA A 78 -7.62 15.04 4.47
CA ALA A 78 -6.67 14.38 5.36
C ALA A 78 -5.99 13.22 4.61
N VAL A 79 -4.68 13.29 4.37
CA VAL A 79 -3.97 12.30 3.55
C VAL A 79 -3.12 11.40 4.45
N LEU A 80 -3.42 10.11 4.48
CA LEU A 80 -2.62 9.12 5.18
C LEU A 80 -1.30 8.87 4.42
N VAL A 81 -0.18 9.19 5.07
CA VAL A 81 1.18 8.99 4.55
C VAL A 81 1.95 7.97 5.38
N SER A 82 2.74 7.14 4.72
CA SER A 82 3.51 6.06 5.37
C SER A 82 5.02 6.16 5.17
N GLY A 83 5.51 7.23 4.52
CA GLY A 83 6.89 7.31 4.02
C GLY A 83 7.12 6.57 2.69
N GLY A 84 6.12 5.82 2.21
CA GLY A 84 6.18 5.08 0.94
C GLY A 84 5.86 5.94 -0.28
N VAL A 85 6.36 5.50 -1.44
CA VAL A 85 6.17 6.17 -2.74
C VAL A 85 4.69 6.33 -3.10
N ASP A 86 3.87 5.31 -2.88
CA ASP A 86 2.44 5.35 -3.25
C ASP A 86 1.69 6.46 -2.51
N SER A 87 1.86 6.56 -1.19
CA SER A 87 1.25 7.64 -0.40
C SER A 87 1.79 9.03 -0.76
N SER A 88 3.07 9.12 -1.13
CA SER A 88 3.72 10.36 -1.55
C SER A 88 3.15 10.87 -2.87
N VAL A 89 2.95 9.97 -3.83
CA VAL A 89 2.31 10.28 -5.11
C VAL A 89 0.86 10.70 -4.86
N ALA A 90 0.10 9.93 -4.07
CA ALA A 90 -1.30 10.27 -3.77
C ALA A 90 -1.44 11.69 -3.18
N LEU A 91 -0.59 12.03 -2.21
CA LEU A 91 -0.54 13.38 -1.64
C LEU A 91 -0.22 14.44 -2.70
N ARG A 92 0.80 14.20 -3.54
CA ARG A 92 1.20 15.12 -4.61
C ARG A 92 0.07 15.36 -5.61
N LEU A 93 -0.67 14.31 -5.99
CA LEU A 93 -1.78 14.43 -6.95
C LEU A 93 -2.91 15.29 -6.38
N LEU A 94 -3.28 15.08 -5.12
CA LEU A 94 -4.33 15.87 -4.45
C LEU A 94 -3.92 17.34 -4.29
N HIS A 95 -2.67 17.58 -3.88
CA HIS A 95 -2.13 18.92 -3.76
C HIS A 95 -2.08 19.64 -5.12
N ALA A 96 -1.61 18.95 -6.17
CA ALA A 96 -1.57 19.50 -7.54
C ALA A 96 -2.97 19.76 -8.11
N ALA A 97 -4.00 19.02 -7.68
CA ALA A 97 -5.40 19.26 -8.03
C ALA A 97 -6.01 20.46 -7.29
N GLY A 98 -5.26 21.17 -6.43
CA GLY A 98 -5.69 22.37 -5.74
C GLY A 98 -6.48 22.11 -4.45
N HIS A 99 -6.42 20.91 -3.88
CA HIS A 99 -7.02 20.60 -2.59
C HIS A 99 -6.15 21.07 -1.42
N SER A 100 -6.80 21.52 -0.34
CA SER A 100 -6.13 21.83 0.91
C SER A 100 -5.82 20.53 1.65
N CYS A 101 -4.57 20.10 1.60
CA CYS A 101 -4.13 18.82 2.15
C CYS A 101 -3.49 19.00 3.53
N THR A 102 -3.74 18.04 4.43
CA THR A 102 -2.95 17.83 5.65
C THR A 102 -2.53 16.37 5.66
N ALA A 103 -1.23 16.11 5.78
CA ALA A 103 -0.71 14.76 5.83
C ALA A 103 -0.76 14.23 7.27
N PHE A 104 -1.06 12.94 7.42
CA PHE A 104 -1.12 12.25 8.70
C PHE A 104 -0.30 10.96 8.64
N TYR A 105 0.65 10.81 9.56
CA TYR A 105 1.39 9.58 9.79
C TYR A 105 0.80 8.85 11.00
N LEU A 106 0.39 7.59 10.82
CA LEU A 106 -0.19 6.77 11.90
C LEU A 106 0.90 5.97 12.59
N LYS A 107 1.22 6.32 13.84
CA LYS A 107 2.15 5.57 14.68
C LYS A 107 1.39 4.50 15.46
N ILE A 108 1.51 3.25 14.99
CA ILE A 108 0.82 2.07 15.55
C ILE A 108 1.75 1.07 16.25
N TRP A 109 3.07 1.34 16.29
CA TRP A 109 4.06 0.46 16.90
C TRP A 109 4.20 0.69 18.40
N PHE A 110 4.35 -0.40 19.15
CA PHE A 110 4.56 -0.40 20.61
C PHE A 110 6.03 -0.14 20.93
N GLN A 111 6.32 0.93 21.67
CA GLN A 111 7.69 1.24 22.10
C GLN A 111 8.11 0.51 23.38
N GLU A 112 7.17 0.01 24.18
CA GLU A 112 7.47 -0.24 25.59
C GLU A 112 7.92 -1.69 25.91
N ASP A 113 7.46 -2.71 25.17
CA ASP A 113 7.77 -4.13 25.51
C ASP A 113 8.59 -4.91 24.47
N PHE A 114 8.83 -4.34 23.27
CA PHE A 114 9.67 -4.96 22.22
C PHE A 114 11.10 -4.40 22.16
N ARG A 115 11.60 -3.84 23.27
CA ARG A 115 13.05 -3.75 23.47
C ARG A 115 13.57 -5.18 23.39
N ASN A 116 14.41 -5.52 22.39
CA ASN A 116 15.47 -6.56 22.44
C ASN A 116 15.87 -7.21 21.09
N PHE A 117 15.37 -6.80 19.91
CA PHE A 117 15.89 -7.39 18.65
C PHE A 117 16.32 -6.40 17.54
N TRP A 118 15.84 -5.17 17.53
CA TRP A 118 16.19 -4.19 16.51
C TRP A 118 16.93 -3.01 17.13
N SER A 119 18.11 -2.67 16.59
CA SER A 119 18.95 -1.55 17.04
C SER A 119 18.37 -0.18 16.65
N GLU A 120 17.43 -0.15 15.70
CA GLU A 120 16.78 1.04 15.17
C GLU A 120 15.27 0.81 15.11
N CYS A 121 14.50 1.86 15.40
CA CYS A 121 13.04 1.84 15.31
C CYS A 121 12.61 2.11 13.86
N PRO A 122 11.99 1.14 13.15
CA PRO A 122 11.69 1.30 11.71
C PRO A 122 10.80 2.51 11.36
N TRP A 123 9.95 2.95 12.29
CA TRP A 123 9.02 4.06 12.07
C TRP A 123 9.70 5.43 11.97
N ASP A 124 10.92 5.59 12.52
CA ASP A 124 11.62 6.88 12.53
C ASP A 124 12.06 7.28 11.11
N ASP A 125 12.57 6.32 10.33
CA ASP A 125 12.98 6.58 8.95
C ASP A 125 11.77 6.77 8.03
N ASP A 126 10.71 5.98 8.20
CA ASP A 126 9.44 6.18 7.48
C ASP A 126 8.87 7.58 7.74
N LEU A 127 8.94 8.06 8.99
CA LEU A 127 8.49 9.41 9.35
C LEU A 127 9.38 10.49 8.73
N LYS A 128 10.71 10.31 8.71
CA LYS A 128 11.64 11.23 8.02
C LYS A 128 11.33 11.30 6.52
N TYR A 129 11.04 10.17 5.87
CA TYR A 129 10.65 10.16 4.46
C TYR A 129 9.31 10.87 4.23
N ALA A 130 8.32 10.65 5.09
CA ALA A 130 7.05 11.35 5.03
C ALA A 130 7.23 12.87 5.20
N GLN A 131 8.03 13.30 6.18
CA GLN A 131 8.33 14.71 6.42
C GLN A 131 9.03 15.34 5.20
N ALA A 132 10.06 14.69 4.67
CA ALA A 132 10.78 15.20 3.50
C ALA A 132 9.91 15.33 2.24
N VAL A 133 8.89 14.49 2.09
CA VAL A 133 7.90 14.62 1.01
C VAL A 133 6.98 15.81 1.25
N CYS A 134 6.50 15.97 2.48
CA CYS A 134 5.61 17.07 2.87
C CYS A 134 6.29 18.44 2.73
N ASP A 135 7.54 18.57 3.19
CA ASP A 135 8.35 19.80 3.10
C ASP A 135 8.55 20.27 1.65
N LYS A 136 8.71 19.32 0.71
CA LYS A 136 8.93 19.63 -0.72
C LYS A 136 7.72 20.27 -1.40
N ILE A 137 6.52 20.10 -0.84
CA ILE A 137 5.27 20.57 -1.43
C ILE A 137 4.49 21.47 -0.48
N ASP A 138 5.11 21.90 0.63
CA ASP A 138 4.53 22.81 1.63
C ASP A 138 3.19 22.31 2.21
N VAL A 139 3.14 21.01 2.57
CA VAL A 139 1.98 20.39 3.23
C VAL A 139 2.32 20.11 4.70
N PRO A 140 1.44 20.47 5.67
CA PRO A 140 1.67 20.12 7.07
C PRO A 140 1.57 18.61 7.31
N LEU A 141 2.44 18.07 8.17
CA LEU A 141 2.46 16.67 8.59
C LEU A 141 2.15 16.55 10.09
N GLU A 142 1.14 15.77 10.42
CA GLU A 142 0.74 15.44 11.80
C GLU A 142 1.00 13.97 12.10
N VAL A 143 1.37 13.66 13.35
CA VAL A 143 1.56 12.28 13.82
C VAL A 143 0.42 11.90 14.75
N VAL A 144 -0.29 10.82 14.41
CA VAL A 144 -1.39 10.29 15.24
C VAL A 144 -0.95 8.98 15.85
N HIS A 145 -0.97 8.92 17.17
CA HIS A 145 -0.66 7.71 17.94
C HIS A 145 -1.92 6.85 18.03
N LEU A 146 -1.86 5.64 17.47
CA LEU A 146 -2.97 4.68 17.46
C LEU A 146 -2.51 3.29 17.91
N SER A 147 -1.46 3.21 18.73
CA SER A 147 -0.88 1.94 19.17
C SER A 147 -1.88 1.14 20.01
N ASP A 148 -2.61 1.78 20.93
CA ASP A 148 -3.58 1.10 21.79
C ASP A 148 -4.77 0.57 20.98
N GLU A 149 -5.30 1.36 20.06
CA GLU A 149 -6.36 0.96 19.14
C GLU A 149 -5.88 -0.19 18.24
N TYR A 150 -4.66 -0.14 17.75
CA TYR A 150 -4.07 -1.22 16.96
C TYR A 150 -3.94 -2.51 17.79
N TRP A 151 -3.52 -2.42 19.05
CA TRP A 151 -3.46 -3.58 19.95
C TRP A 151 -4.83 -4.21 20.16
N ASN A 152 -5.80 -3.37 20.55
CA ASN A 152 -7.11 -3.81 20.96
C ASN A 152 -7.92 -4.35 19.78
N HIS A 153 -7.84 -3.66 18.63
CA HIS A 153 -8.71 -3.95 17.49
C HIS A 153 -8.07 -4.85 16.43
N VAL A 154 -6.73 -4.96 16.38
CA VAL A 154 -6.03 -5.81 15.41
C VAL A 154 -5.28 -6.93 16.12
N VAL A 155 -4.26 -6.62 16.91
CA VAL A 155 -3.34 -7.63 17.47
C VAL A 155 -4.06 -8.63 18.37
N SER A 156 -4.89 -8.16 19.29
CA SER A 156 -5.65 -9.00 20.22
C SER A 156 -6.59 -9.96 19.48
N HIS A 157 -7.24 -9.48 18.42
CA HIS A 157 -8.08 -10.31 17.56
C HIS A 157 -7.22 -11.37 16.83
N MET A 158 -6.10 -10.99 16.23
CA MET A 158 -5.19 -11.91 15.55
C MET A 158 -4.75 -13.05 16.47
N ILE A 159 -4.31 -12.73 17.70
CA ILE A 159 -3.90 -13.73 18.69
C ILE A 159 -5.04 -14.69 19.01
N ASN A 160 -6.26 -14.18 19.20
CA ASN A 160 -7.42 -15.02 19.48
C ASN A 160 -7.77 -15.96 18.31
N GLU A 161 -7.72 -15.47 17.09
CA GLU A 161 -8.00 -16.28 15.90
C GLU A 161 -6.95 -17.40 15.72
N TYR A 162 -5.67 -17.08 15.95
CA TYR A 162 -4.59 -18.09 15.91
C TYR A 162 -4.78 -19.17 16.99
N ARG A 163 -5.19 -18.79 18.21
CA ARG A 163 -5.53 -19.77 19.26
C ARG A 163 -6.66 -20.71 18.85
N ASN A 164 -7.54 -20.25 17.98
CA ASN A 164 -8.64 -21.06 17.44
C ASN A 164 -8.29 -21.77 16.11
N GLY A 165 -7.01 -21.80 15.73
CA GLY A 165 -6.54 -22.48 14.52
C GLY A 165 -6.95 -21.79 13.21
N ARG A 166 -7.33 -20.51 13.26
CA ARG A 166 -7.69 -19.72 12.07
C ARG A 166 -6.52 -18.84 11.63
N THR A 167 -6.51 -18.48 10.35
CA THR A 167 -5.50 -17.60 9.75
C THR A 167 -6.16 -16.28 9.33
N PRO A 168 -6.33 -15.33 10.25
CA PRO A 168 -6.91 -14.02 9.95
C PRO A 168 -5.96 -13.17 9.10
N ASN A 169 -6.50 -12.14 8.44
CA ASN A 169 -5.73 -11.16 7.67
C ASN A 169 -5.65 -9.82 8.43
N PRO A 170 -4.47 -9.42 8.95
CA PRO A 170 -4.34 -8.21 9.74
C PRO A 170 -4.50 -6.94 8.91
N ASP A 171 -4.22 -6.97 7.61
CA ASP A 171 -4.28 -5.79 6.74
C ASP A 171 -5.71 -5.35 6.48
N VAL A 172 -6.62 -6.32 6.28
CA VAL A 172 -8.07 -6.06 6.19
C VAL A 172 -8.56 -5.36 7.46
N LEU A 173 -8.13 -5.85 8.63
CA LEU A 173 -8.52 -5.27 9.92
C LEU A 173 -7.89 -3.90 10.15
N CYS A 174 -6.63 -3.71 9.79
CA CYS A 174 -5.94 -2.44 9.89
C CYS A 174 -6.64 -1.36 9.05
N ASN A 175 -7.03 -1.67 7.81
CA ASN A 175 -7.77 -0.72 6.98
C ASN A 175 -9.13 -0.38 7.61
N THR A 176 -9.94 -1.39 7.95
CA THR A 176 -11.30 -1.16 8.44
C THR A 176 -11.36 -0.57 9.85
N ARG A 177 -10.47 -0.97 10.76
CA ARG A 177 -10.55 -0.62 12.19
C ARG A 177 -9.62 0.52 12.59
N ILE A 178 -8.52 0.73 11.84
CA ILE A 178 -7.48 1.70 12.21
C ILE A 178 -7.47 2.86 11.22
N LYS A 179 -7.06 2.62 9.96
CA LYS A 179 -6.92 3.69 8.96
C LYS A 179 -8.23 4.42 8.67
N PHE A 180 -9.32 3.67 8.56
CA PHE A 180 -10.64 4.22 8.24
C PHE A 180 -11.65 4.00 9.38
N GLY A 181 -11.17 3.58 10.56
CA GLY A 181 -11.93 3.47 11.80
C GLY A 181 -11.42 4.48 12.82
N ALA A 182 -10.55 4.04 13.72
CA ALA A 182 -9.99 4.87 14.80
C ALA A 182 -9.42 6.22 14.33
N PHE A 183 -8.71 6.26 13.19
CA PHE A 183 -8.23 7.52 12.64
C PHE A 183 -9.37 8.45 12.18
N LEU A 184 -10.40 7.91 11.52
CA LEU A 184 -11.56 8.67 11.06
C LEU A 184 -12.30 9.32 12.24
N GLU A 185 -12.42 8.58 13.35
CA GLU A 185 -12.98 9.08 14.62
C GLU A 185 -12.09 10.17 15.23
N ALA A 186 -10.77 9.96 15.27
CA ALA A 186 -9.82 10.92 15.82
C ALA A 186 -9.84 12.30 15.13
N ILE A 187 -10.14 12.33 13.82
CA ILE A 187 -10.17 13.57 13.04
C ILE A 187 -11.58 14.11 12.74
N GLU A 188 -12.63 13.49 13.30
CA GLU A 188 -14.02 13.79 12.95
C GLU A 188 -14.35 15.29 13.08
N ASN A 189 -13.84 15.93 14.12
CA ASN A 189 -14.11 17.33 14.46
C ASN A 189 -13.15 18.35 13.79
N LEU A 190 -12.21 17.89 12.95
CA LEU A 190 -11.22 18.77 12.30
C LEU A 190 -11.73 19.38 10.98
N GLY A 191 -12.91 18.97 10.53
CA GLY A 191 -13.60 19.54 9.36
C GLY A 191 -12.98 19.15 8.02
N PHE A 192 -12.39 17.95 7.92
CA PHE A 192 -11.96 17.38 6.65
C PHE A 192 -13.16 16.79 5.90
N ASP A 193 -13.25 17.12 4.61
CA ASP A 193 -14.28 16.59 3.72
C ASP A 193 -14.04 15.10 3.42
N TYR A 194 -12.77 14.73 3.21
CA TYR A 194 -12.36 13.39 2.84
C TYR A 194 -11.06 12.96 3.51
N ILE A 195 -10.89 11.65 3.63
CA ILE A 195 -9.61 10.99 3.90
C ILE A 195 -9.09 10.38 2.60
N ALA A 196 -7.83 10.61 2.30
CA ALA A 196 -7.15 9.95 1.20
C ALA A 196 -6.04 9.01 1.67
N SER A 197 -5.71 8.03 0.83
CA SER A 197 -4.53 7.19 1.03
C SER A 197 -3.99 6.70 -0.31
N GLY A 198 -2.74 6.22 -0.31
CA GLY A 198 -2.09 5.64 -1.49
C GLY A 198 -2.54 4.22 -1.84
N HIS A 199 -3.80 3.85 -1.61
CA HIS A 199 -4.29 2.54 -2.05
C HIS A 199 -4.63 2.55 -3.54
N TYR A 200 -4.33 1.45 -4.21
CA TYR A 200 -4.80 1.14 -5.56
C TYR A 200 -6.19 0.55 -5.49
N ALA A 201 -7.17 1.44 -5.40
CA ALA A 201 -8.59 1.14 -5.49
C ALA A 201 -9.30 2.41 -5.93
N HIS A 202 -10.56 2.32 -6.34
CA HIS A 202 -11.32 3.50 -6.74
C HIS A 202 -12.62 3.58 -5.93
N VAL A 203 -12.96 4.76 -5.42
CA VAL A 203 -14.26 5.01 -4.78
C VAL A 203 -15.06 5.90 -5.69
N VAL A 204 -16.21 5.40 -6.14
CA VAL A 204 -17.19 6.18 -6.90
C VAL A 204 -18.27 6.67 -5.95
N HIS A 205 -18.27 7.97 -5.68
CA HIS A 205 -19.35 8.62 -4.97
C HIS A 205 -20.55 8.83 -5.88
N PRO A 206 -21.77 8.86 -5.34
CA PRO A 206 -22.95 9.16 -6.14
C PRO A 206 -22.84 10.57 -6.75
N PRO A 207 -23.45 10.80 -7.93
CA PRO A 207 -23.51 12.12 -8.55
C PRO A 207 -24.29 13.09 -7.66
N VAL A 208 -24.03 14.40 -7.82
CA VAL A 208 -24.68 15.46 -7.02
C VAL A 208 -26.21 15.40 -7.12
N GLU A 209 -26.72 15.06 -8.31
CA GLU A 209 -28.15 14.90 -8.59
C GLU A 209 -28.81 13.76 -7.79
N ASN A 210 -28.01 12.81 -7.29
CA ASN A 210 -28.46 11.68 -6.49
C ASN A 210 -27.55 11.46 -5.27
N ALA A 211 -27.28 12.52 -4.50
CA ALA A 211 -26.34 12.50 -3.37
C ALA A 211 -26.65 11.43 -2.30
N GLU A 212 -27.87 10.90 -2.25
CA GLU A 212 -28.29 9.84 -1.33
C GLU A 212 -27.78 8.44 -1.72
N GLY A 213 -27.27 8.26 -2.94
CA GLY A 213 -26.75 6.99 -3.42
C GLY A 213 -25.59 6.43 -2.56
N PRO A 214 -25.29 5.11 -2.67
CA PRO A 214 -24.15 4.53 -1.99
C PRO A 214 -22.85 4.95 -2.68
N SER A 215 -21.75 5.02 -1.90
CA SER A 215 -20.41 5.08 -2.47
C SER A 215 -19.95 3.66 -2.79
N VAL A 216 -19.36 3.45 -3.96
CA VAL A 216 -19.02 2.12 -4.48
C VAL A 216 -17.50 1.97 -4.53
N LEU A 217 -16.98 0.93 -3.89
CA LEU A 217 -15.59 0.50 -4.05
C LEU A 217 -15.44 -0.29 -5.35
N GLN A 218 -14.53 0.15 -6.21
CA GLN A 218 -14.23 -0.45 -7.51
C GLN A 218 -12.76 -0.85 -7.59
N LEU A 219 -12.50 -1.84 -8.45
CA LEU A 219 -11.14 -2.25 -8.80
C LEU A 219 -10.33 -1.06 -9.34
N SER A 220 -9.05 -1.06 -9.01
CA SER A 220 -8.04 -0.20 -9.60
C SER A 220 -7.90 -0.47 -11.10
N LYS A 221 -7.48 0.55 -11.84
CA LYS A 221 -7.01 0.41 -13.22
C LYS A 221 -5.78 -0.50 -13.32
N ASP A 222 -4.98 -0.57 -12.25
CA ASP A 222 -3.86 -1.50 -12.14
C ASP A 222 -4.32 -2.81 -11.51
N GLU A 223 -4.63 -3.80 -12.34
CA GLU A 223 -5.10 -5.12 -11.88
C GLU A 223 -4.04 -5.87 -11.05
N ILE A 224 -2.75 -5.62 -11.31
CA ILE A 224 -1.64 -6.29 -10.60
C ILE A 224 -1.48 -5.69 -9.20
N LYS A 225 -1.69 -4.38 -9.08
CA LYS A 225 -1.52 -3.64 -7.85
C LYS A 225 -2.83 -3.41 -7.10
N ASP A 226 -3.96 -3.89 -7.61
CA ASP A 226 -5.27 -3.74 -6.99
C ASP A 226 -5.25 -4.17 -5.51
N GLN A 227 -5.83 -3.31 -4.67
CA GLN A 227 -5.89 -3.48 -3.22
C GLN A 227 -7.32 -3.52 -2.68
N THR A 228 -8.34 -3.64 -3.55
CA THR A 228 -9.74 -3.70 -3.10
C THR A 228 -10.02 -4.88 -2.17
N TYR A 229 -9.30 -6.00 -2.34
CA TYR A 229 -9.36 -7.13 -1.42
C TYR A 229 -9.11 -6.71 0.04
N PHE A 230 -8.09 -5.88 0.30
CA PHE A 230 -7.74 -5.41 1.64
C PHE A 230 -8.70 -4.34 2.17
N LEU A 231 -9.58 -3.82 1.30
CA LEU A 231 -10.59 -2.80 1.60
C LEU A 231 -12.02 -3.39 1.61
N SER A 232 -12.15 -4.70 1.46
CA SER A 232 -13.42 -5.42 1.30
C SER A 232 -14.39 -5.28 2.48
N HIS A 233 -13.89 -4.92 3.66
CA HIS A 233 -14.68 -4.80 4.90
C HIS A 233 -15.06 -3.35 5.24
N LEU A 234 -14.90 -2.41 4.30
CA LEU A 234 -15.32 -1.03 4.52
C LEU A 234 -16.84 -0.88 4.47
N SER A 235 -17.37 -0.20 5.48
CA SER A 235 -18.79 0.15 5.56
C SER A 235 -19.12 1.37 4.69
N GLN A 236 -20.41 1.58 4.41
CA GLN A 236 -20.84 2.77 3.66
C GLN A 236 -20.48 4.11 4.31
N PRO A 237 -20.63 4.29 5.65
CA PRO A 237 -20.16 5.51 6.32
C PRO A 237 -18.67 5.77 6.13
N GLN A 238 -17.85 4.71 6.12
CA GLN A 238 -16.42 4.83 5.84
C GLN A 238 -16.20 5.21 4.38
N LEU A 239 -16.72 4.42 3.43
CA LEU A 239 -16.53 4.65 1.99
C LEU A 239 -16.95 6.06 1.55
N ARG A 240 -18.02 6.62 2.11
CA ARG A 240 -18.50 7.98 1.80
C ARG A 240 -17.46 9.07 2.09
N ARG A 241 -16.48 8.80 2.94
CA ARG A 241 -15.44 9.74 3.34
C ARG A 241 -14.07 9.43 2.71
N LEU A 242 -13.96 8.50 1.77
CA LEU A 242 -12.66 8.06 1.24
C LEU A 242 -12.37 8.53 -0.19
N LEU A 243 -11.11 8.88 -0.44
CA LEU A 243 -10.52 9.10 -1.75
C LEU A 243 -9.31 8.19 -1.96
N PHE A 244 -9.17 7.62 -3.15
CA PHE A 244 -8.01 6.81 -3.54
C PHE A 244 -7.42 7.33 -4.86
N PRO A 245 -6.51 8.31 -4.81
CA PRO A 245 -6.00 8.99 -6.00
C PRO A 245 -5.27 8.07 -6.98
N LEU A 246 -4.77 6.92 -6.52
CA LEU A 246 -4.03 5.97 -7.35
C LEU A 246 -4.93 4.99 -8.11
N GLY A 247 -6.23 4.94 -7.83
CA GLY A 247 -7.16 3.96 -8.41
C GLY A 247 -7.30 4.00 -9.93
N CYS A 248 -6.91 5.11 -10.56
CA CYS A 248 -7.11 5.35 -11.98
C CYS A 248 -5.78 5.44 -12.76
N ILE A 249 -4.66 5.09 -12.13
CA ILE A 249 -3.31 5.10 -12.72
C ILE A 249 -2.64 3.75 -12.50
N THR A 250 -1.70 3.39 -13.37
CA THR A 250 -0.90 2.18 -13.19
C THR A 250 0.43 2.50 -12.50
N LYS A 251 0.96 1.60 -11.67
CA LYS A 251 2.20 1.83 -10.90
C LYS A 251 3.37 2.21 -11.81
N VAL A 252 3.44 1.54 -12.96
CA VAL A 252 4.48 1.75 -13.97
C VAL A 252 4.53 3.21 -14.43
N THR A 253 3.40 3.91 -14.44
CA THR A 253 3.31 5.30 -14.92
C THR A 253 4.22 6.27 -14.17
N TYR A 254 4.54 6.03 -12.90
CA TYR A 254 5.32 6.96 -12.05
C TYR A 254 6.52 6.33 -11.36
N PHE A 255 6.83 5.06 -11.63
CA PHE A 255 8.03 4.39 -11.10
C PHE A 255 9.23 4.40 -12.07
N ILE A 256 9.02 4.82 -13.33
CA ILE A 256 10.06 4.85 -14.39
C ILE A 256 10.68 6.26 -14.57
N ARG A 257 10.53 7.17 -13.61
CA ARG A 257 11.12 8.52 -13.70
C ARG A 257 11.79 8.94 -12.40
#